data_AF-A0A8C5PTE4-F1
#
_entry.id   AF-A0A8C5PTE4-F1
#
_cell.length_a   1.000
_cell.length_b   1.000
_cell.length_c   1.000
_cell.angle_alpha   90.00
_cell.angle_beta   90.00
_cell.angle_gamma   90.00
#
_symmetry.space_group_name_H-M   'P 1'
#
loop_
_entity.id
_entity.type
_entity.pdbx_description
1 polymer ?
#
loop_
_entity_poly.entity_id
_entity_poly.type
_entity_poly.pdbx_seq_one_letter_code
_entity_poly.pdbx_strand_id
1 'polypeptide(L)' 'MAAVESAVYNLLGVFHKYSAKEGDNLKLNKSELSTMLVQELPCCYTVSHLVIISENLNKSPIIDATLNPLK' A
#
# COMPACT_ATOMS: atom_id res chain seq x y z
N MET A 1 -13.61 18.18 -18.73
CA MET A 1 -13.45 16.85 -18.10
C MET A 1 -14.35 16.82 -16.88
N ALA A 2 -15.15 15.76 -16.71
CA ALA A 2 -16.05 15.68 -15.56
C ALA A 2 -15.25 15.54 -14.25
N ALA A 3 -15.80 16.02 -13.13
CA ALA A 3 -15.11 15.98 -11.84
C ALA A 3 -14.69 14.56 -11.43
N VAL A 4 -15.54 13.57 -11.73
CA VAL A 4 -15.27 12.15 -11.47
C VAL A 4 -14.13 11.63 -12.35
N GLU A 5 -14.16 11.92 -13.65
CA GLU A 5 -13.08 11.53 -14.57
C GLU A 5 -11.73 12.11 -14.10
N SER A 6 -11.71 13.39 -13.73
CA SER A 6 -10.50 14.03 -13.22
C SER A 6 -10.00 13.40 -11.92
N ALA A 7 -10.90 13.01 -11.01
CA ALA A 7 -10.52 12.33 -9.78
C ALA A 7 -9.87 10.96 -10.05
N VAL A 8 -10.42 10.18 -10.98
CA VAL A 8 -9.86 8.88 -11.37
C VAL A 8 -8.49 9.04 -12.04
N TYR A 9 -8.34 10.02 -12.93
CA TYR A 9 -7.04 10.32 -13.55
C TYR A 9 -6.00 10.75 -12.53
N ASN A 10 -6.39 11.58 -11.54
CA ASN A 10 -5.48 11.99 -10.48
C ASN A 10 -5.05 10.81 -9.61
N LEU A 11 -5.96 9.89 -9.27
CA LEU A 11 -5.62 8.68 -8.52
C LEU A 11 -4.63 7.80 -9.29
N LEU A 12 -4.84 7.64 -10.60
CA LEU A 12 -3.95 6.85 -11.46
C LEU A 12 -2.58 7.53 -11.63
N GLY A 13 -2.56 8.87 -11.74
CA GLY A 13 -1.32 9.64 -11.80
C GLY A 13 -0.49 9.54 -10.52
N VAL A 14 -1.14 9.58 -9.36
CA VAL A 14 -0.50 9.30 -8.07
C VAL A 14 0.01 7.87 -8.03
N PHE A 15 -0.79 6.87 -8.43
CA PHE A 15 -0.35 5.48 -8.46
C PHE A 15 0.94 5.29 -9.29
N HIS A 16 0.95 5.75 -10.53
CA HIS A 16 2.11 5.61 -11.43
C HIS A 16 3.34 6.40 -10.98
N LYS A 17 3.16 7.51 -10.25
CA LYS A 17 4.27 8.28 -9.66
C LYS A 17 5.08 7.45 -8.64
N TYR A 18 4.46 6.49 -7.95
CA TYR A 18 5.12 5.67 -6.94
C TYR A 18 5.38 4.23 -7.37
N SER A 19 4.57 3.62 -8.26
CA SER A 19 4.74 2.23 -8.70
C SER A 19 5.93 2.00 -9.64
N ALA A 20 6.48 3.06 -10.21
CA ALA A 20 7.56 2.98 -11.18
C ALA A 20 8.98 3.11 -10.58
N LYS A 21 9.11 3.08 -9.24
CA LYS A 21 10.40 3.34 -8.58
C LYS A 21 11.26 2.08 -8.46
N GLU A 22 10.65 0.92 -8.23
CA GLU A 22 11.38 -0.34 -8.03
C GLU A 22 10.69 -1.53 -8.71
N GLY A 23 11.12 -1.84 -9.94
CA GLY A 23 10.84 -3.13 -10.58
C GLY A 23 9.58 -3.17 -11.45
N ASP A 24 8.38 -3.20 -10.85
CA ASP A 24 7.10 -3.44 -11.55
C ASP A 24 6.19 -2.20 -11.57
N ASN A 25 6.19 -1.49 -12.70
CA ASN A 25 5.41 -0.25 -12.90
C ASN A 25 3.89 -0.41 -12.73
N LEU A 26 3.39 -1.65 -12.66
CA LEU A 26 1.98 -1.97 -12.51
C LEU A 26 1.59 -2.33 -11.06
N LYS A 27 2.54 -2.32 -10.13
CA LYS A 27 2.30 -2.67 -8.72
C LYS A 27 3.05 -1.72 -7.80
N LEU A 28 2.46 -1.46 -6.64
CA LEU A 28 3.16 -0.80 -5.54
C LEU A 28 3.69 -1.88 -4.61
N ASN A 29 5.00 -1.89 -4.39
CA ASN A 29 5.59 -2.67 -3.32
C ASN A 29 5.31 -2.00 -1.96
N LYS A 30 5.62 -2.69 -0.85
CA LYS A 30 5.35 -2.16 0.50
C LYS A 30 6.01 -0.80 0.77
N SER A 31 7.23 -0.61 0.28
CA SER A 31 8.00 0.63 0.45
C SER A 31 7.35 1.78 -0.33
N GLU A 32 6.97 1.51 -1.59
CA GLU A 32 6.31 2.47 -2.48
C GLU A 32 4.93 2.87 -1.96
N LEU A 33 4.12 1.91 -1.51
CA LEU A 33 2.81 2.18 -0.92
C LEU A 33 2.94 2.99 0.37
N SER A 34 3.86 2.61 1.26
CA SER A 34 4.13 3.34 2.50
C SER A 34 4.51 4.80 2.20
N THR A 35 5.42 5.00 1.25
CA THR A 35 5.86 6.33 0.81
C THR A 35 4.71 7.15 0.22
N MET A 36 3.86 6.55 -0.62
CA MET A 36 2.70 7.21 -1.22
C MET A 36 1.70 7.69 -0.15
N LEU A 37 1.37 6.85 0.82
CA LEU A 37 0.40 7.19 1.88
C LEU A 37 0.91 8.34 2.75
N VAL A 38 2.21 8.36 3.08
CA VAL A 38 2.82 9.44 3.87
C VAL A 38 2.83 10.76 3.12
N GLN A 39 3.19 10.74 1.83
CA GLN A 39 3.36 11.96 1.06
C GLN A 39 2.04 12.56 0.57
N GLU A 40 1.09 11.72 0.14
CA GLU A 40 -0.16 12.18 -0.46
C GLU A 40 -1.31 12.30 0.57
N LEU A 41 -1.21 11.61 1.73
CA LEU A 41 -2.23 11.66 2.81
C LEU A 41 -1.63 11.97 4.21
N PRO A 42 -0.86 13.06 4.36
CA PRO A 42 -0.12 13.35 5.60
C PRO A 42 -1.02 13.58 6.83
N CYS A 43 -2.27 14.01 6.65
CA CYS A 43 -3.20 14.21 7.77
C CYS A 43 -3.76 12.89 8.33
N CYS A 44 -3.82 11.84 7.51
CA CYS A 44 -4.31 10.52 7.90
C CYS A 44 -3.21 9.64 8.50
N TYR A 45 -1.94 9.95 8.19
CA TYR A 45 -0.78 9.16 8.59
C TYR A 45 0.25 10.05 9.29
N THR A 46 0.05 10.28 10.58
CA THR A 46 1.09 10.87 11.44
C THR A 46 2.20 9.84 11.65
N VAL A 47 3.43 10.32 11.86
CA VAL A 47 4.66 9.51 11.99
C VAL A 47 4.49 8.35 13.00
N SER A 48 3.66 8.54 14.02
CA SER A 48 3.33 7.53 15.05
C SER A 48 2.51 6.33 14.53
N HIS A 49 1.69 6.49 13.48
CA HIS A 49 0.85 5.43 12.91
C HIS A 49 1.57 4.59 11.84
N LEU A 50 2.70 5.05 11.32
CA LEU A 50 3.46 4.36 10.27
C LEU A 50 4.24 3.15 10.80
N VAL A 51 4.66 3.19 12.07
CA VAL A 51 5.24 2.02 12.76
C VAL A 51 4.25 0.85 12.69
N ILE A 52 2.98 1.11 13.00
CA ILE A 52 1.90 0.12 12.97
C ILE A 52 1.68 -0.42 11.55
N ILE A 53 1.72 0.41 10.51
CA ILE A 53 1.54 -0.05 9.12
C ILE A 53 2.72 -0.92 8.69
N SER A 54 3.96 -0.53 9.02
CA SER A 54 5.15 -1.33 8.69
C SER A 54 5.14 -2.70 9.41
N GLU A 55 4.71 -2.74 10.67
CA GLU A 55 4.57 -3.96 11.46
C GLU A 55 3.46 -4.88 10.92
N ASN A 56 2.31 -4.31 10.53
CA ASN A 56 1.19 -5.09 9.99
C ASN A 56 1.44 -5.58 8.56
N LEU A 57 2.16 -4.81 7.74
CA LEU A 57 2.58 -5.26 6.42
C LEU A 57 3.58 -6.43 6.55
N ASN A 58 4.49 -6.40 7.54
CA ASN A 58 5.49 -7.46 7.75
C ASN A 58 4.98 -8.72 8.46
N LYS A 59 3.74 -8.74 8.94
CA LYS A 59 3.11 -10.02 9.31
C LYS A 59 2.85 -10.81 8.04
N SER A 60 3.65 -11.87 7.82
CA SER A 60 3.26 -12.94 6.92
C SER A 60 1.84 -13.41 7.28
N PRO A 61 0.98 -13.72 6.30
CA PRO A 61 -0.27 -14.39 6.61
C PRO A 61 0.11 -15.68 7.34
N ILE A 62 -0.28 -15.79 8.61
CA ILE A 62 -0.19 -17.06 9.33
C ILE A 62 -1.24 -17.95 8.66
N ILE A 63 -0.86 -18.57 7.54
CA ILE A 63 -1.47 -19.82 7.12
C ILE A 63 -1.04 -20.84 8.17
N ASP A 64 -1.86 -20.96 9.21
CA ASP A 64 -1.72 -22.07 10.14
C ASP A 64 -2.06 -23.36 9.39
N ALA A 65 -1.06 -23.91 8.70
CA ALA A 65 -1.10 -25.19 8.05
C ALA A 65 -0.97 -26.35 9.06
N THR A 66 -1.32 -26.15 10.35
CA THR A 66 -1.30 -27.21 11.36
C THR A 66 -2.67 -27.74 11.76
N LEU A 67 -3.76 -27.40 11.05
CA LEU A 67 -4.96 -28.22 11.05
C LEU A 67 -4.75 -29.47 10.19
N ASN A 68 -3.90 -30.36 10.68
CA ASN A 68 -3.91 -31.77 10.32
C ASN A 68 -4.90 -32.45 11.27
N PRO A 69 -6.15 -32.76 10.88
CA PRO A 69 -7.02 -33.57 11.71
C PRO A 69 -6.48 -35.01 11.72
N LEU A 70 -5.80 -35.32 12.82
CA LEU A 70 -5.78 -36.59 13.54
C LEU A 70 -5.63 -37.89 12.72
N LYS A 71 -4.51 -38.57 12.98
CA LYS A 71 -4.46 -40.04 12.94
C LYS A 71 -5.57 -40.65 13.79
#